data_AF-A0A934Z7W0-F1
#
_entry.id   AF-A0A934Z7W0-F1
#
_cell.length_a   1.000
_cell.length_b   1.000
_cell.length_c   1.000
_cell.angle_alpha   90.00
_cell.angle_beta   90.00
_cell.angle_gamma   90.00
#
_symmetry.space_group_name_H-M   'P 1'
#
loop_
_entity.id
_entity.type
_entity.pdbx_description
1 polymer ?
#
loop_
_entity_poly.entity_id
_entity_poly.type
_entity_poly.pdbx_seq_one_letter_code
_entity_poly.pdbx_strand_id
1 'polypeptide(L)' 'MPRKKVSTTIYIEPEQLELLKLLNERTKVPMAEFIREGIDMVLQKHREKLPGQLPLVDNGPTRRPT' A
#
# COMPACT_ATOMS: atom_id res chain seq x y z
N MET A 1 12.41 -4.39 10.77
CA MET A 1 11.63 -5.52 11.33
C MET A 1 10.91 -6.23 10.18
N PRO A 2 10.92 -7.57 10.11
CA PRO A 2 10.21 -8.30 9.06
C PRO A 2 8.71 -7.98 9.15
N ARG A 3 8.15 -7.38 8.09
CA ARG A 3 6.71 -7.08 8.00
C ARG A 3 5.96 -8.41 8.00
N LYS A 4 5.39 -8.80 9.14
CA LYS A 4 4.51 -9.98 9.21
C LYS A 4 3.33 -9.74 8.28
N LYS A 5 3.16 -10.60 7.28
CA LYS A 5 1.99 -10.57 6.39
C LYS A 5 0.78 -11.00 7.22
N VAL A 6 -0.23 -10.14 7.31
CA VAL A 6 -1.52 -10.46 7.94
C VAL A 6 -2.50 -10.83 6.82
N SER A 7 -3.12 -12.00 6.92
CA SER A 7 -4.21 -12.39 6.03
C SER A 7 -5.54 -11.88 6.60
N THR A 8 -6.23 -11.03 5.85
CA THR A 8 -7.52 -10.46 6.25
C THR A 8 -8.54 -10.70 5.15
N THR A 9 -9.74 -11.14 5.54
CA THR A 9 -10.89 -11.27 4.64
C THR A 9 -11.67 -9.95 4.63
N ILE A 10 -11.98 -9.43 3.44
CA ILE A 10 -12.74 -8.20 3.26
C ILE A 10 -13.96 -8.46 2.38
N TYR A 11 -15.02 -7.68 2.58
CA TYR A 11 -16.17 -7.65 1.68
C TYR A 11 -15.93 -6.57 0.61
N ILE A 12 -16.18 -6.92 -0.65
CA ILE A 12 -16.12 -6.02 -1.80
C ILE A 12 -17.36 -6.23 -2.67
N GLU A 13 -17.66 -5.27 -3.52
CA GLU A 13 -18.77 -5.39 -4.45
C GLU A 13 -18.46 -6.45 -5.53
N PRO A 14 -19.47 -7.16 -6.05
CA PRO A 14 -19.27 -8.21 -7.05
C PRO A 14 -18.62 -7.67 -8.34
N GLU A 15 -18.98 -6.46 -8.77
CA GLU A 15 -18.38 -5.82 -9.94
C GLU A 15 -16.88 -5.55 -9.75
N GLN A 16 -16.47 -5.15 -8.54
CA GLN A 16 -15.06 -4.93 -8.22
C GLN A 16 -14.26 -6.24 -8.29
N LEU A 17 -14.85 -7.36 -7.86
CA LEU A 17 -14.23 -8.68 -7.98
C LEU A 17 -14.01 -9.06 -9.45
N GLU A 18 -15.00 -8.85 -10.32
CA GLU A 18 -14.89 -9.15 -11.75
C GLU A 18 -13.82 -8.29 -12.43
N LEU A 19 -13.75 -6.99 -12.09
CA LEU A 19 -12.70 -6.10 -12.59
C LEU A 19 -11.30 -6.52 -12.12
N LEU A 20 -11.15 -6.95 -10.85
CA LEU A 20 -9.89 -7.43 -10.30
C LEU A 20 -9.44 -8.74 -10.96
N LYS A 21 -10.36 -9.66 -11.25
CA LYS A 21 -10.06 -10.89 -12.01
C LYS A 21 -9.54 -10.55 -13.40
N LEU A 22 -10.23 -9.66 -14.12
CA LEU A 22 -9.82 -9.23 -15.46
C LEU A 22 -8.45 -8.52 -15.43
N LEU A 23 -8.16 -7.71 -14.41
CA LEU A 23 -6.83 -7.14 -14.19
C LEU A 23 -5.77 -8.21 -13.96
N ASN A 24 -6.04 -9.19 -13.11
CA ASN A 24 -5.14 -10.31 -12.86
C ASN A 24 -4.87 -11.12 -14.14
N GLU A 25 -5.91 -11.40 -14.93
CA GLU A 25 -5.78 -12.17 -16.17
C GLU A 25 -4.88 -11.47 -17.20
N ARG A 26 -5.02 -10.15 -17.34
CA ARG A 26 -4.25 -9.34 -18.30
C ARG A 26 -2.83 -9.05 -17.86
N THR A 27 -2.63 -8.76 -16.58
CA THR A 27 -1.32 -8.33 -16.05
C THR A 27 -0.49 -9.48 -15.49
N LYS A 28 -1.14 -10.61 -15.17
CA LYS A 28 -0.57 -11.73 -14.37
C LYS A 28 -0.15 -11.33 -12.95
N VAL A 29 -0.52 -10.14 -12.50
CA VAL A 29 -0.27 -9.66 -11.15
C VAL A 29 -1.39 -10.14 -10.22
N PRO A 30 -1.09 -10.75 -9.06
CA PRO A 30 -2.13 -11.20 -8.12
C PRO A 30 -3.08 -10.09 -7.69
N MET A 31 -4.38 -10.38 -7.58
CA MET A 31 -5.40 -9.42 -7.12
C MET A 31 -5.03 -8.74 -5.79
N ALA A 32 -4.35 -9.49 -4.90
CA ALA A 32 -3.89 -8.98 -3.61
C ALA A 32 -2.88 -7.82 -3.73
N GLU A 33 -2.10 -7.73 -4.81
CA GLU A 33 -1.20 -6.58 -5.03
C GLU A 33 -2.02 -5.32 -5.32
N PHE A 34 -3.02 -5.40 -6.20
CA PHE A 34 -3.90 -4.27 -6.51
C PHE A 34 -4.72 -3.81 -5.30
N ILE A 35 -5.20 -4.75 -4.49
CA ILE A 35 -5.90 -4.42 -3.24
C ILE A 35 -4.96 -3.65 -2.29
N ARG A 36 -3.70 -4.10 -2.16
CA ARG A 36 -2.70 -3.39 -1.34
C ARG A 36 -2.37 -2.02 -1.88
N GLU A 37 -2.20 -1.89 -3.20
CA GLU A 37 -1.97 -0.59 -3.85
C GLU A 37 -3.13 0.37 -3.55
N GLY A 38 -4.38 -0.09 -3.68
CA GLY A 38 -5.55 0.70 -3.31
C GLY A 38 -5.55 1.12 -1.84
N ILE A 39 -5.19 0.21 -0.93
CA ILE A 39 -5.06 0.53 0.51
C ILE A 39 -3.98 1.59 0.72
N ASP A 40 -2.80 1.43 0.12
CA ASP A 40 -1.68 2.36 0.26
C ASP A 40 -2.06 3.76 -0.26
N MET A 41 -2.75 3.84 -1.41
CA MET A 41 -3.26 5.10 -1.96
C MET A 41 -4.24 5.79 -1.00
N VAL A 42 -5.16 5.04 -0.39
CA VAL A 42 -6.14 5.57 0.56
C VAL A 42 -5.46 6.03 1.85
N LEU A 43 -4.52 5.26 2.38
CA LEU A 43 -3.75 5.62 3.58
C LEU A 43 -2.91 6.87 3.35
N GLN A 44 -2.26 6.98 2.19
CA GLN A 44 -1.49 8.15 1.81
C GLN A 44 -2.39 9.39 1.70
N LYS A 45 -3.59 9.24 1.11
CA LYS A 45 -4.58 10.32 0.97
C LYS A 45 -5.14 10.82 2.30
N HIS A 46 -5.18 9.96 3.32
CA HIS A 46 -5.72 10.29 4.64
C HIS A 46 -4.67 10.39 5.74
N ARG A 47 -3.41 10.57 5.34
CA ARG A 47 -2.27 10.61 6.27
C ARG A 47 -2.44 11.69 7.35
N GLU A 48 -3.02 12.85 7.04
CA GLU A 48 -3.24 13.91 8.04
C GLU A 48 -4.24 13.52 9.14
N LYS A 49 -5.09 12.52 8.89
CA LYS A 49 -6.09 12.04 9.85
C LYS A 49 -5.57 10.91 10.74
N LEU A 50 -4.40 10.36 10.41
CA LEU A 50 -3.79 9.28 11.19
C LEU A 50 -2.91 9.91 12.28
N PRO A 51 -3.12 9.56 13.57
CA PRO A 51 -2.29 10.09 14.64
C PRO A 51 -0.85 9.59 14.48
N GLY A 52 0.06 10.52 14.17
CA GLY A 52 1.50 10.30 14.08
C GLY A 52 2.00 9.79 12.74
N GLN A 53 2.49 10.71 11.90
CA GLN A 53 3.73 10.51 11.12
C GLN A 53 4.12 11.82 10.41
N LEU A 54 4.81 12.70 11.14
CA LEU A 54 5.79 13.60 10.54
C LEU A 54 6.64 12.77 9.56
N PRO A 55 6.82 13.18 8.28
CA PRO A 55 7.81 12.53 7.45
C PRO A 55 9.15 12.64 8.18
N LEU A 56 9.78 11.51 8.51
CA LEU A 56 11.22 11.51 8.73
C LEU A 56 11.81 12.01 7.42
N VAL A 57 12.18 13.28 7.40
CA VAL A 57 13.13 13.82 6.42
C VAL A 57 14.34 12.91 6.49
N ASP A 58 14.52 12.13 5.42
CA ASP A 58 15.71 11.33 5.19
C ASP A 58 16.84 12.34 4.96
N ASN A 59 17.48 12.78 6.05
CA ASN A 59 18.66 13.61 5.99
C ASN A 59 19.77 12.71 5.45
N GLY A 60 19.96 12.81 4.12
CA GLY A 60 21.03 12.15 3.38
C GLY A 60 22.39 12.32 4.06
N PRO A 61 23.37 11.45 3.74
CA PRO A 61 24.55 11.26 4.55
C PRO A 61 25.29 12.59 4.72
N THR A 62 25.28 13.10 5.96
CA THR A 62 26.16 14.18 6.38
C THR A 62 27.58 13.71 6.15
N ARG A 63 28.20 14.24 5.09
CA ARG A 63 29.63 14.16 4.84
C ARG A 63 30.31 14.73 6.09
N ARG A 64 31.05 13.88 6.81
CA ARG A 64 31.93 14.32 7.89
C ARG A 64 33.05 15.18 7.26
N PRO A 65 33.25 16.44 7.66
CA PRO A 65 34.51 17.11 7.42
C PRO A 65 35.51 16.72 8.52
N THR A 66 36.66 16.21 8.07
CA THR A 66 38.02 16.27 8.65
C THR A 66 38.18 16.28 10.16
#